data_AF-A0A2A7BM78-F1
#
_entry.id   AF-A0A2A7BM78-F1
#
_cell.length_a   1.000
_cell.length_b   1.000
_cell.length_c   1.000
_cell.angle_alpha   90.00
_cell.angle_beta   90.00
_cell.angle_gamma   90.00
#
_symmetry.space_group_name_H-M   'P 1'
#
loop_
_entity.id
_entity.type
_entity.pdbx_description
1 polymer ?
#
loop_
_entity_poly.entity_id
_entity_poly.type
_entity_poly.pdbx_seq_one_letter_code
_entity_poly.pdbx_strand_id
1 'polypeptide(L)' 'MAFKSEEELNKAFEAAKASLAIEGMTVTKEMEKVIKERVAGKITHEQLITLADAIARRERT' A
#
# COMPACT_ATOMS: atom_id res chain seq x y z
N MET A 1 8.88 -11.16 3.63
CA MET A 1 8.10 -11.62 4.80
C MET A 1 6.82 -12.25 4.30
N ALA A 2 6.40 -13.38 4.86
CA ALA A 2 5.07 -13.94 4.64
C ALA A 2 4.23 -13.67 5.90
N PHE A 3 3.12 -12.95 5.75
CA PHE A 3 2.15 -12.74 6.84
C PHE A 3 1.39 -14.04 7.08
N LYS A 4 1.11 -14.37 8.34
CA LYS A 4 0.47 -15.63 8.73
C LYS A 4 -1.06 -15.57 8.66
N SER A 5 -1.63 -14.36 8.64
CA SER A 5 -3.07 -14.13 8.44
C SER A 5 -3.37 -12.76 7.85
N GLU A 6 -4.58 -12.60 7.32
CA GLU A 6 -5.09 -11.29 6.86
C GLU A 6 -5.19 -10.28 8.00
N GLU A 7 -5.50 -10.74 9.23
CA GLU A 7 -5.54 -9.89 10.42
C GLU A 7 -4.15 -9.35 10.79
N GLU A 8 -3.11 -10.19 10.73
CA GLU A 8 -1.72 -9.77 10.96
C GLU A 8 -1.28 -8.75 9.91
N LEU A 9 -1.61 -9.00 8.63
CA LEU A 9 -1.35 -8.07 7.55
C LEU A 9 -2.05 -6.73 7.78
N ASN A 10 -3.34 -6.73 8.16
CA ASN A 10 -4.08 -5.52 8.42
C ASN A 10 -3.48 -4.73 9.59
N LYS A 11 -3.10 -5.39 10.69
CA LYS A 11 -2.43 -4.72 11.83
C LYS A 11 -1.09 -4.09 11.43
N ALA A 12 -0.26 -4.81 10.68
CA ALA A 12 1.00 -4.27 10.18
C ALA A 12 0.78 -3.08 9.23
N PHE A 13 -0.28 -3.14 8.42
CA PHE A 13 -0.64 -2.09 7.49
C PHE A 13 -1.16 -0.83 8.21
N GLU A 14 -2.01 -0.98 9.24
CA GLU A 14 -2.45 0.14 10.08
C GLU A 14 -1.27 0.80 10.81
N ALA A 15 -0.33 0.01 11.34
CA ALA A 15 0.87 0.54 11.97
C ALA A 15 1.73 1.34 10.98
N ALA A 16 1.92 0.84 9.75
CA ALA A 16 2.63 1.55 8.70
C ALA A 16 1.93 2.86 8.31
N LYS A 17 0.59 2.85 8.17
CA LYS A 17 -0.19 4.07 7.91
C LYS A 17 -0.03 5.11 9.01
N ALA A 18 -0.10 4.69 10.27
CA ALA A 18 0.09 5.58 11.40
C ALA A 18 1.49 6.20 11.41
N SER A 19 2.53 5.41 11.11
CA SER A 19 3.91 5.91 10.99
C SER A 19 4.05 6.97 9.90
N LEU A 20 3.46 6.73 8.73
CA LEU A 20 3.48 7.69 7.60
C LEU A 20 2.69 8.96 7.94
N ALA A 21 1.57 8.84 8.65
CA ALA A 21 0.77 9.98 9.07
C ALA A 21 1.52 10.92 10.03
N ILE A 22 2.41 10.40 10.88
CA ILE A 22 3.30 11.22 11.73
C ILE A 22 4.20 12.12 10.87
N GLU A 23 4.63 11.64 9.71
CA GLU A 23 5.46 12.38 8.75
C GLU A 23 4.63 13.28 7.80
N GLY A 24 3.32 13.40 8.04
CA GLY A 24 2.41 14.17 7.19
C GLY A 24 2.05 13.47 5.87
N MET A 25 2.37 12.18 5.72
CA MET A 25 2.02 11.39 4.56
C MET A 25 0.67 10.69 4.75
N THR A 26 -0.17 10.72 3.72
CA THR A 26 -1.47 10.02 3.72
C THR A 26 -1.43 8.85 2.75
N VAL A 27 -1.88 7.68 3.21
CA VAL A 27 -2.09 6.51 2.34
C VAL A 27 -3.58 6.42 2.01
N THR A 28 -3.94 6.59 0.74
CA THR A 28 -5.34 6.51 0.30
C THR A 28 -5.83 5.06 0.24
N LYS A 29 -7.15 4.87 0.17
CA LYS A 29 -7.75 3.52 0.01
C LYS A 29 -7.30 2.83 -1.28
N GLU A 30 -7.05 3.59 -2.33
CA GLU A 30 -6.55 3.06 -3.61
C GLU A 30 -5.11 2.56 -3.46
N MET A 31 -4.23 3.35 -2.83
CA MET A 31 -2.86 2.93 -2.51
C MET A 31 -2.84 1.68 -1.63
N GLU A 32 -3.68 1.64 -0.59
CA GLU A 32 -3.81 0.48 0.29
C GLU A 32 -4.17 -0.79 -0.47
N LYS A 33 -5.12 -0.72 -1.41
CA LYS A 33 -5.51 -1.85 -2.23
C LYS A 33 -4.34 -2.41 -3.04
N VAL A 34 -3.60 -1.55 -3.73
CA VAL A 34 -2.47 -1.98 -4.58
C VAL A 34 -1.35 -2.59 -3.74
N ILE A 35 -1.05 -2.02 -2.57
CA ILE A 35 -0.03 -2.58 -1.67
C ILE A 35 -0.46 -3.97 -1.18
N LYS A 36 -1.73 -4.15 -0.78
CA LYS A 36 -2.25 -5.46 -0.35
C LYS A 36 -2.23 -6.50 -1.48
N GLU A 37 -2.52 -6.11 -2.72
CA GLU A 37 -2.40 -7.00 -3.89
C GLU A 37 -0.96 -7.46 -4.12
N ARG A 38 0.03 -6.58 -3.94
CA ARG A 38 1.45 -6.96 -4.03
C ARG A 38 1.84 -7.94 -2.92
N VAL A 39 1.41 -7.67 -1.69
CA VAL A 39 1.70 -8.54 -0.54
C VAL A 39 1.07 -9.92 -0.73
N ALA A 40 -0.15 -9.98 -1.27
CA ALA A 40 -0.84 -11.23 -1.59
C ALA A 40 -0.26 -11.97 -2.81
N GLY A 41 0.77 -11.42 -3.47
CA GLY A 41 1.38 -12.01 -4.67
C GLY A 41 0.51 -11.95 -5.92
N LYS A 42 -0.57 -11.15 -5.93
CA LYS A 42 -1.47 -10.99 -7.08
C LYS A 42 -0.88 -10.14 -8.18
N ILE A 43 0.01 -9.21 -7.83
CA ILE A 43 0.75 -8.35 -8.76
C ILE A 43 2.25 -8.41 -8.49
N THR A 44 3.07 -8.18 -9.52
CA THR A 44 4.53 -8.10 -9.41
C THR A 44 4.98 -6.76 -8.80
N HIS A 45 6.28 -6.65 -8.51
CA HIS A 45 6.85 -5.40 -8.04
C HIS A 45 6.79 -4.30 -9.13
N GLU A 46 7.03 -4.66 -10.38
CA GLU A 46 6.97 -3.75 -11.54
C GLU A 46 5.55 -3.24 -11.77
N GLN A 47 4.55 -4.12 -11.61
CA GLN A 47 3.14 -3.75 -11.67
C GLN A 47 2.77 -2.79 -10.52
N LEU A 48 3.26 -3.03 -9.30
CA LEU A 48 3.09 -2.10 -8.17
C LEU A 48 3.67 -0.72 -8.50
N ILE A 49 4.90 -0.63 -9.03
CA ILE A 49 5.54 0.65 -9.40
C ILE A 49 4.68 1.38 -10.43
N THR A 50 4.23 0.68 -11.47
CA THR A 50 3.42 1.26 -12.55
C THR A 50 2.09 1.82 -12.03
N LEU A 51 1.39 1.05 -11.18
CA LEU A 51 0.13 1.48 -10.59
C LEU A 51 0.32 2.65 -9.62
N ALA A 52 1.39 2.63 -8.81
CA ALA A 52 1.72 3.70 -7.88
C ALA A 52 2.04 5.01 -8.61
N ASP A 53 2.80 4.98 -9.71
CA ASP A 53 3.07 6.18 -10.53
C ASP A 53 1.78 6.74 -11.15
N ALA A 54 0.90 5.87 -11.65
CA ALA A 54 -0.38 6.27 -12.22
C ALA A 54 -1.33 6.90 -11.17
N ILE A 55 -1.31 6.42 -9.92
CA ILE A 55 -2.04 7.04 -8.80
C ILE A 55 -1.43 8.42 -8.49
N ALA A 56 -0.11 8.50 -8.30
CA ALA A 56 0.58 9.72 -7.92
C ALA A 56 0.43 10.85 -8.96
N ARG A 57 0.37 10.51 -10.26
CA ARG A 57 0.10 11.50 -11.32
C ARG A 57 -1.32 12.06 -11.28
N ARG A 58 -2.31 11.24 -10.92
CA ARG A 58 -3.72 11.67 -10.81
C ARG A 58 -3.95 12.60 -9.61
N GLU A 59 -3.22 12.39 -8.52
CA GLU A 59 -3.33 13.26 -7.33
C GLU A 59 -2.65 14.62 -7.51
N ARG A 60 -1.84 14.81 -8.56
CA ARG A 60 -1.19 16.08 -8.90
C ARG A 60 -2.04 17.02 -9.76
N THR A 61 -3.09 16.51 -10.39
CA THR A 61 -4.05 17.26 -11.23
C THR A 61 -5.28 17.62 -10.44
#